data_AF-A0A2V6ALP1-F1
#
_entry.id   AF-A0A2V6ALP1-F1
#
_cell.length_a   1.000
_cell.length_b   1.000
_cell.length_c   1.000
_cell.angle_alpha   90.00
_cell.angle_beta   90.00
_cell.angle_gamma   90.00
#
_symmetry.space_group_name_H-M   'P 1'
#
loop_
_entity.id
_entity.type
_entity.pdbx_description
1 polymer ?
#
loop_
_entity_poly.entity_id
_entity_poly.type
_entity_poly.pdbx_seq_one_letter_code
_entity_poly.pdbx_strand_id
1 'polypeptide(L)' 'MSPNLIAVENKIARVLSTKPECFITHPAELAALKSMSPDEIEEFAIDHGWRVVSRLGGRQIEFYNDAGARDLAAAEFE' A
#
# COMPACT_ATOMS: atom_id res chain seq x y z
N MET A 1 -3.23 8.83 11.77
CA MET A 1 -2.51 7.61 11.33
C MET A 1 -1.89 6.93 12.54
N SER A 2 -2.03 5.60 12.70
CA SER A 2 -1.42 4.87 13.82
C SER A 2 0.11 4.74 13.62
N PRO A 3 0.94 4.64 14.68
CA PRO A 3 2.39 4.47 14.54
C PRO A 3 2.78 3.24 13.71
N ASN A 4 1.98 2.17 13.80
CA ASN A 4 2.19 0.96 13.01
C ASN A 4 1.95 1.20 11.52
N LEU A 5 0.94 1.98 11.15
CA LEU A 5 0.66 2.30 9.76
C LEU A 5 1.78 3.14 9.13
N ILE A 6 2.29 4.13 9.87
CA ILE A 6 3.45 4.94 9.43
C ILE A 6 4.69 4.05 9.22
N ALA A 7 4.94 3.09 10.12
CA ALA A 7 6.06 2.16 9.97
C ALA A 7 5.90 1.26 8.72
N VAL A 8 4.68 0.81 8.44
CA VAL A 8 4.35 0.01 7.26
C VAL A 8 4.52 0.82 5.98
N GLU A 9 4.01 2.04 5.92
CA GLU A 9 4.17 2.95 4.78
C GLU A 9 5.65 3.17 4.46
N ASN A 10 6.45 3.55 5.45
CA ASN A 10 7.90 3.75 5.28
C ASN A 10 8.60 2.49 4.77
N LYS A 11 8.20 1.31 5.27
CA LYS A 11 8.71 0.04 4.78
C LYS A 11 8.36 -0.18 3.31
N ILE A 12 7.10 0.01 2.93
CA ILE A 12 6.64 -0.16 1.53
C ILE A 12 7.38 0.80 0.62
N ALA A 13 7.40 2.10 0.94
CA ALA A 13 8.07 3.13 0.16
C ALA A 13 9.56 2.80 -0.04
N ARG A 14 10.25 2.42 1.05
CA ARG A 14 11.66 2.04 0.98
C ARG A 14 11.89 0.84 0.08
N VAL A 15 11.07 -0.21 0.19
CA VAL A 15 11.21 -1.40 -0.65
C VAL A 15 10.94 -1.06 -2.11
N LEU A 16 9.82 -0.37 -2.40
CA LEU A 16 9.40 -0.05 -3.76
C LEU A 16 10.30 0.96 -4.47
N SER A 17 11.11 1.72 -3.73
CA SER A 17 12.16 2.57 -4.32
C SER A 17 13.29 1.79 -4.99
N THR A 18 13.45 0.50 -4.69
CA THR A 18 14.54 -0.35 -5.21
C THR A 18 14.06 -1.66 -5.84
N LYS A 19 12.82 -2.06 -5.60
CA LYS A 19 12.22 -3.32 -6.05
C LYS A 19 10.83 -3.08 -6.62
N PRO A 20 10.35 -3.93 -7.54
CA PRO A 20 9.02 -3.77 -8.10
C PRO A 20 7.89 -4.15 -7.13
N GLU A 21 8.19 -4.88 -6.04
CA GLU A 21 7.18 -5.46 -5.15
C GLU A 21 7.57 -5.44 -3.67
N CYS A 22 6.58 -5.34 -2.79
CA CYS A 22 6.69 -5.41 -1.34
C CYS A 22 5.58 -6.29 -0.77
N PHE A 23 5.95 -7.34 -0.04
CA PHE A 23 5.01 -8.25 0.61
C PHE A 23 4.86 -7.94 2.09
N ILE A 24 3.61 -7.71 2.51
CA ILE A 24 3.25 -7.53 3.92
C ILE A 24 2.65 -8.82 4.44
N THR A 25 3.37 -9.49 5.32
CA THR A 25 3.00 -10.79 5.92
C THR A 25 3.05 -10.77 7.44
N HIS A 26 3.66 -9.75 8.04
CA HIS A 26 3.79 -9.66 9.49
C HIS A 26 2.42 -9.32 10.14
N PRO A 27 1.97 -10.03 11.18
CA PRO A 27 0.63 -9.84 11.74
C PRO A 27 0.30 -8.41 12.16
N ALA A 28 1.25 -7.69 12.77
CA ALA A 28 1.05 -6.31 13.20
C ALA A 28 0.91 -5.33 12.03
N GLU A 29 1.64 -5.57 10.94
CA GLU A 29 1.58 -4.75 9.73
C GLU A 29 0.26 -5.02 9.00
N LEU A 30 -0.14 -6.28 8.88
CA LEU A 30 -1.43 -6.69 8.34
C LEU A 30 -2.59 -6.10 9.15
N ALA A 31 -2.51 -6.10 10.48
CA ALA A 31 -3.54 -5.49 11.33
C ALA A 31 -3.66 -3.98 11.10
N ALA A 32 -2.53 -3.29 10.91
CA ALA A 32 -2.52 -1.85 10.63
C ALA A 32 -3.11 -1.52 9.25
N LEU A 33 -2.87 -2.35 8.23
CA LEU A 33 -3.50 -2.18 6.93
C LEU A 33 -4.99 -2.53 6.97
N LYS A 34 -5.35 -3.64 7.62
CA LYS A 34 -6.74 -4.11 7.72
C LYS A 34 -7.63 -3.30 8.65
N SER A 35 -7.09 -2.33 9.39
CA SER A 35 -7.94 -1.35 10.08
C SER A 35 -8.59 -0.36 9.12
N MET A 36 -8.07 -0.26 7.89
CA MET A 36 -8.70 0.45 6.78
C MET A 36 -9.61 -0.53 6.02
N SER A 37 -10.68 0.00 5.44
CA SER A 37 -11.52 -0.71 4.47
C SER A 37 -10.72 -1.02 3.20
N PRO A 38 -11.17 -1.98 2.37
CA PRO A 38 -10.50 -2.30 1.10
C PRO A 38 -10.30 -1.08 0.20
N ASP A 39 -11.32 -0.21 0.10
CA ASP A 39 -11.28 0.99 -0.73
C ASP A 39 -10.25 2.01 -0.19
N GLU A 40 -10.19 2.20 1.14
CA GLU A 40 -9.18 3.07 1.78
C GLU A 40 -7.76 2.53 1.59
N ILE A 41 -7.56 1.21 1.53
CA ILE A 41 -6.24 0.60 1.25
C ILE A 41 -5.83 0.85 -0.21
N GLU A 42 -6.80 0.82 -1.13
CA GLU A 42 -6.58 1.11 -2.54
C GLU A 42 -6.22 2.58 -2.77
N GLU A 43 -6.99 3.50 -2.18
CA GLU A 43 -6.70 4.94 -2.20
C GLU A 43 -5.32 5.24 -1.60
N PHE A 44 -5.02 4.67 -0.43
CA PHE A 44 -3.70 4.76 0.19
C PHE A 44 -2.58 4.31 -0.75
N ALA A 45 -2.76 3.24 -1.52
CA ALA A 45 -1.77 2.78 -2.47
C ALA A 45 -1.63 3.76 -3.66
N ILE A 46 -2.75 4.21 -4.22
CA ILE A 46 -2.79 5.13 -5.36
C ILE A 46 -2.10 6.45 -5.03
N ASP A 47 -2.38 7.04 -3.87
CA ASP A 47 -1.76 8.29 -3.39
C ASP A 47 -0.23 8.23 -3.36
N HIS A 48 0.33 7.02 -3.20
CA HIS A 48 1.76 6.79 -3.14
C HIS A 48 2.35 6.28 -4.46
N GLY A 49 1.55 6.13 -5.51
CA GLY A 49 1.99 5.55 -6.79
C GLY A 49 2.22 4.05 -6.73
N TRP A 50 1.42 3.36 -5.92
CA TRP A 50 1.48 1.91 -5.76
C TRP A 50 0.19 1.28 -6.22
N ARG A 51 0.28 -0.01 -6.55
CA ARG A 51 -0.87 -0.89 -6.70
C ARG A 51 -0.90 -1.87 -5.54
N VAL A 52 -2.09 -2.17 -5.03
CA VAL A 52 -2.27 -3.13 -3.93
C VAL A 52 -3.06 -4.35 -4.37
N VAL A 53 -2.68 -5.53 -3.88
CA VAL A 53 -3.40 -6.79 -4.09
C VAL A 53 -3.56 -7.51 -2.75
N SER A 54 -4.81 -7.76 -2.37
CA SER A 54 -5.14 -8.56 -1.18
C SER A 54 -5.38 -10.02 -1.57
N ARG A 55 -4.57 -10.94 -1.05
CA ARG A 55 -4.73 -12.37 -1.35
C ARG A 55 -5.90 -12.97 -0.58
N LEU A 56 -6.60 -13.92 -1.22
CA LEU A 56 -7.63 -14.74 -0.58
C LEU A 56 -7.07 -15.43 0.67
N GLY A 57 -7.79 -15.30 1.79
CA GLY A 57 -7.38 -15.78 3.11
C GLY A 57 -6.67 -14.74 3.98
N GLY A 58 -6.42 -13.53 3.48
CA GLY A 58 -6.06 -12.35 4.29
C GLY A 58 -4.73 -12.46 5.04
N ARG A 59 -3.86 -13.41 4.69
CA ARG A 59 -2.54 -13.59 5.34
C ARG A 59 -1.43 -12.78 4.69
N GLN A 60 -1.74 -12.09 3.60
CA GLN A 60 -0.77 -11.36 2.80
C GLN A 60 -1.45 -10.23 2.04
N ILE A 61 -0.79 -9.08 2.04
CA ILE A 61 -1.10 -7.94 1.18
C ILE A 61 0.17 -7.63 0.38
N GLU A 62 0.02 -7.42 -0.92
CA GLU A 62 1.11 -7.21 -1.86
C GLU A 62 1.01 -5.77 -2.39
N PHE A 63 2.12 -5.04 -2.36
CA PHE A 63 2.23 -3.73 -2.98
C PHE A 63 3.21 -3.79 -4.14
N TYR A 64 2.88 -3.10 -5.22
CA TYR A 64 3.69 -3.03 -6.43
C TYR A 64 3.97 -1.57 -6.76
N ASN A 65 5.18 -1.28 -7.25
CA ASN A 65 5.49 0.02 -7.80
C ASN A 65 4.65 0.21 -9.07
N ASP A 66 3.77 1.20 -9.06
CA ASP A 66 2.91 1.54 -10.19
C ASP A 66 3.03 3.03 -10.46
N ALA A 67 4.11 3.41 -11.16
CA ALA A 67 4.37 4.80 -11.51
C ALA A 67 3.20 5.47 -12.25
N GLY A 68 2.37 4.70 -12.95
CA GLY A 68 1.15 5.20 -13.61
C GLY A 68 -0.03 5.46 -12.66
N ALA A 69 -0.03 4.89 -11.46
CA ALA A 69 -1.05 5.21 -10.46
C ALA A 69 -0.94 6.66 -9.95
N ARG A 70 0.27 7.25 -9.95
CA ARG A 70 0.48 8.68 -9.63
C ARG A 70 -0.20 9.61 -10.62
N ASP A 71 -0.26 9.25 -11.89
CA ASP A 71 -0.88 10.10 -12.91
C ASP A 71 -2.41 10.13 -12.75
N LEU A 72 -3.02 9.05 -12.23
CA LEU A 72 -4.44 9.02 -11.89
C LEU A 72 -4.76 9.93 -10.68
N ALA A 73 -3.95 9.88 -9.62
CA ALA A 73 -4.10 10.77 -8.47
C ALA A 73 -3.87 12.25 -8.83
N ALA A 74 -2.93 12.53 -9.73
CA ALA A 74 -2.65 13.89 -10.20
C ALA A 74 -3.74 14.44 -11.14
N ALA A 75 -4.42 13.58 -11.91
CA ALA A 75 -5.45 13.98 -12.86
C ALA A 75 -6.80 14.34 -12.20
N GLU A 76 -7.04 13.98 -10.94
CA GLU A 76 -8.27 14.38 -10.23
C GLU A 76 -8.28 15.84 -9.74
N PHE A 77 -7.19 16.59 -9.96
CA PHE A 77 -7.05 18.00 -9.58
C PHE A 77 -7.04 18.99 -10.77
N GLU A 78 -7.45 18.58 -11.98
CA GLU A 78 -7.51 19.45 -13.18
C GLU A 78 -8.94 19.82 -13.62
#